data_AF-A0AAD9DB70-F1
#
_entry.id   AF-A0AAD9DB70-F1
#
_cell.length_a   1.000
_cell.length_b   1.000
_cell.length_c   1.000
_cell.angle_alpha   90.00
_cell.angle_beta   90.00
_cell.angle_gamma   90.00
#
_symmetry.space_group_name_H-M   'P 1'
#
loop_
_entity.id
_entity.type
_entity.pdbx_description
1 polymer ?
#
loop_
_entity_poly.entity_id
_entity_poly.type
_entity_poly.pdbx_seq_one_letter_code
_entity_poly.pdbx_strand_id
1 'polypeptide(L)'
;MALYCHRDVLGDVEMVNIADVTCGVGNVFHNKGAIGVYLKMKRQKNGVAKSSRMLFATGHLAAHVKNVDARNDDFKRIISGFECDGSYLLKSMDHVFFAGDLNYRVDLPREYVERCIIDIKDNRSCERLEEADDLMNKLLRRDQLLQTIASGRAFPQFSEGKITFLPTFKFDKGTQNYDTSHKQRVPAWTDRILFRSSKVNVLEYQSVPAATHSDHRPVFGTYQLGWGVTTKDSSRSRGDKRGRRNRKK
;
A
#
# COMPACT_ATOMS: atom_id res chain seq x y z
N MET A 1 3.11 9.50 -9.45
CA MET A 1 3.66 8.14 -9.21
C MET A 1 4.70 7.84 -10.26
N ALA A 2 5.75 7.09 -9.93
CA ALA A 2 6.71 6.56 -10.89
C ALA A 2 6.95 5.09 -10.59
N LEU A 3 7.06 4.27 -11.64
CA LEU A 3 7.38 2.84 -11.54
C LEU A 3 8.70 2.60 -12.28
N TYR A 4 9.67 2.03 -11.57
CA TYR A 4 10.98 1.66 -12.12
C TYR A 4 11.15 0.15 -11.99
N CYS A 5 11.86 -0.46 -12.94
CA CYS A 5 12.24 -1.86 -12.86
C CYS A 5 13.72 -2.03 -13.22
N HIS A 6 14.35 -3.07 -12.67
CA HIS A 6 15.70 -3.45 -13.08
C HIS A 6 15.72 -3.84 -14.56
N ARG A 7 16.82 -3.57 -15.27
CA ARG A 7 16.92 -3.88 -16.71
C ARG A 7 16.68 -5.37 -17.00
N ASP A 8 17.14 -6.24 -16.11
CA ASP A 8 17.04 -7.70 -16.27
C ASP A 8 15.61 -8.24 -16.28
N VAL A 9 14.64 -7.49 -15.74
CA VAL A 9 13.22 -7.91 -15.73
C VAL A 9 12.39 -7.19 -16.79
N LEU A 10 13.00 -6.33 -17.60
CA LEU A 10 12.28 -5.57 -18.61
C LEU A 10 11.59 -6.48 -19.64
N GLY A 11 12.24 -7.59 -20.02
CA GLY A 11 11.66 -8.59 -20.92
C GLY A 11 10.51 -9.41 -20.30
N ASP A 12 10.37 -9.39 -18.97
CA ASP A 12 9.26 -10.05 -18.28
C ASP A 12 8.02 -9.14 -18.20
N VAL A 13 8.12 -7.85 -18.53
CA VAL A 13 6.99 -6.89 -18.51
C VAL A 13 6.14 -7.07 -19.77
N GLU A 14 4.91 -7.53 -19.59
CA GLU A 14 3.98 -7.80 -20.70
C GLU A 14 3.03 -6.62 -20.95
N MET A 15 2.64 -5.92 -19.89
CA MET A 15 1.66 -4.82 -19.98
C MET A 15 1.87 -3.84 -18.83
N VAL A 16 1.74 -2.57 -19.16
CA VAL A 16 1.58 -1.47 -18.20
C VAL A 16 0.35 -0.67 -18.60
N ASN A 17 -0.54 -0.39 -17.65
CA ASN A 17 -1.63 0.57 -17.84
C ASN A 17 -1.74 1.51 -16.65
N ILE A 18 -2.25 2.73 -16.89
CA ILE A 18 -2.40 3.76 -15.87
C ILE A 18 -3.89 4.12 -15.78
N ALA A 19 -4.37 4.37 -14.57
CA ALA A 19 -5.69 4.94 -14.31
C ALA A 19 -5.59 6.02 -13.23
N ASP A 20 -6.52 6.96 -13.23
CA ASP A 20 -6.64 7.97 -12.19
C ASP A 20 -8.10 8.21 -11.81
N VAL A 21 -8.32 8.59 -10.55
CA VAL A 21 -9.66 8.87 -10.01
C VAL A 21 -9.57 10.10 -9.13
N THR A 22 -10.36 11.13 -9.43
CA THR A 22 -10.49 12.33 -8.61
C THR A 22 -11.58 12.15 -7.53
N CYS A 23 -11.30 12.58 -6.30
CA CYS A 23 -12.22 12.49 -5.16
C CYS A 23 -12.37 13.86 -4.50
N GLY A 24 -13.27 14.72 -5.01
CA GLY A 24 -13.52 16.05 -4.46
C GLY A 24 -15.01 16.36 -4.39
N VAL A 25 -15.41 17.28 -3.50
CA VAL A 25 -16.82 17.73 -3.39
C VAL A 25 -17.26 18.28 -4.75
N GLY A 26 -18.30 17.69 -5.33
CA GLY A 26 -18.86 18.08 -6.63
C GLY A 26 -18.02 17.74 -7.86
N ASN A 27 -16.97 16.91 -7.76
CA ASN A 27 -16.01 16.62 -8.86
C ASN A 27 -15.20 17.84 -9.32
N VAL A 28 -15.20 18.98 -8.60
CA VAL A 28 -14.56 20.23 -9.08
C VAL A 28 -13.22 20.52 -8.39
N PHE A 29 -13.01 20.11 -7.14
CA PHE A 29 -11.74 20.32 -6.43
C PHE A 29 -10.75 19.16 -6.63
N HIS A 30 -9.77 19.38 -7.53
CA HIS A 30 -8.86 18.37 -8.12
C HIS A 30 -7.66 17.92 -7.24
N ASN A 31 -7.62 18.20 -5.93
CA ASN A 31 -6.42 17.95 -5.12
C ASN A 31 -6.47 16.67 -4.26
N LYS A 32 -7.43 15.78 -4.52
CA LYS A 32 -7.69 14.53 -3.80
C LYS A 32 -8.12 13.46 -4.79
N GLY A 33 -7.73 12.22 -4.54
CA GLY A 33 -7.89 11.14 -5.49
C GLY A 33 -6.76 10.13 -5.44
N ALA A 34 -6.63 9.34 -6.50
CA ALA A 34 -5.55 8.38 -6.64
C ALA A 34 -5.10 8.20 -8.09
N ILE A 35 -3.87 7.74 -8.25
CA ILE A 35 -3.32 7.23 -9.52
C ILE A 35 -2.96 5.76 -9.30
N GLY A 36 -3.35 4.90 -10.23
CA GLY A 36 -3.06 3.47 -10.27
C GLY A 36 -2.19 3.11 -11.46
N VAL A 37 -1.25 2.18 -11.26
CA VAL A 37 -0.46 1.53 -12.31
C VAL A 37 -0.73 0.04 -12.24
N TYR A 38 -1.30 -0.49 -13.31
CA TYR A 38 -1.45 -1.91 -13.54
C TYR A 38 -0.20 -2.43 -14.25
N LEU A 39 0.34 -3.52 -13.73
CA LEU A 39 1.51 -4.19 -14.27
C LEU A 39 1.21 -5.67 -14.43
N LYS A 40 1.37 -6.21 -15.63
CA LYS A 40 1.41 -7.65 -15.86
C LYS A 40 2.83 -8.07 -16.17
N MET A 41 3.33 -9.01 -15.39
CA MET A 41 4.61 -9.65 -15.66
C MET A 41 4.40 -11.12 -16.03
N LYS A 42 5.27 -11.65 -16.88
CA LYS A 42 5.33 -13.07 -17.23
C LYS A 42 6.78 -13.52 -17.24
N ARG A 43 7.05 -14.67 -16.61
CA ARG A 43 8.38 -15.27 -16.60
C ARG A 43 8.30 -16.75 -16.93
N GLN A 44 9.18 -17.20 -17.80
CA GLN A 44 9.33 -18.60 -18.15
C GLN A 44 10.62 -19.14 -17.54
N LYS A 45 10.52 -20.23 -16.77
CA LYS A 45 11.68 -20.93 -16.22
C LYS A 45 11.42 -22.43 -16.26
N ASN A 46 12.37 -23.19 -16.78
CA ASN A 46 12.30 -24.66 -16.88
C ASN A 46 11.03 -25.17 -17.58
N GLY A 47 10.60 -24.51 -18.66
CA GLY A 47 9.38 -24.87 -19.40
C GLY A 47 8.06 -24.54 -18.69
N VAL A 48 8.10 -23.85 -17.55
CA VAL A 48 6.91 -23.40 -16.82
C VAL A 48 6.79 -21.89 -16.94
N ALA A 49 5.67 -21.43 -17.50
CA ALA A 49 5.34 -20.02 -17.54
C ALA A 49 4.51 -19.64 -16.32
N LYS A 50 4.93 -18.59 -15.62
CA LYS A 50 4.18 -17.95 -14.53
C LYS A 50 3.86 -16.52 -14.94
N SER A 51 2.70 -16.02 -14.50
CA SER A 51 2.31 -14.63 -14.66
C SER A 51 1.91 -14.04 -13.32
N SER A 52 2.09 -12.73 -13.16
CA SER A 52 1.61 -11.99 -12.00
C SER A 52 1.00 -10.68 -12.46
N ARG A 53 -0.19 -10.38 -11.94
CA ARG A 53 -0.92 -9.13 -12.16
C ARG A 53 -0.86 -8.30 -10.89
N MET A 54 -0.32 -7.10 -11.01
CA MET A 54 -0.08 -6.19 -9.90
C MET A 54 -0.80 -4.87 -10.15
N LEU A 55 -1.36 -4.30 -9.08
CA LEU A 55 -1.82 -2.92 -9.06
C LEU A 55 -1.05 -2.15 -8.00
N PHE A 56 -0.40 -1.06 -8.39
CA PHE A 56 0.20 -0.08 -7.49
C PHE A 56 -0.63 1.19 -7.53
N ALA A 57 -1.33 1.49 -6.44
CA ALA A 57 -2.13 2.69 -6.31
C ALA A 57 -1.48 3.65 -5.30
N THR A 58 -1.46 4.94 -5.63
CA THR A 58 -1.14 6.00 -4.68
C THR A 58 -2.33 6.93 -4.51
N GLY A 59 -2.76 7.15 -3.27
CA GLY A 59 -3.91 7.98 -2.92
C GLY A 59 -3.53 9.17 -2.04
N HIS A 60 -4.28 10.26 -2.21
CA HIS A 60 -4.31 11.41 -1.30
C HIS A 60 -5.78 11.63 -0.92
N LEU A 61 -6.16 11.19 0.28
CA LEU A 61 -7.57 11.14 0.72
C LEU A 61 -7.96 12.37 1.55
N ALA A 62 -9.25 12.55 1.79
CA ALA A 62 -9.83 13.68 2.52
C ALA A 62 -9.09 13.98 3.84
N ALA A 63 -8.64 15.23 3.99
CA ALA A 63 -7.91 15.68 5.17
C ALA A 63 -8.84 15.93 6.37
N HIS A 64 -8.23 16.21 7.54
CA HIS A 64 -8.86 16.53 8.83
C HIS A 64 -9.40 15.34 9.63
N VAL A 65 -9.27 15.42 10.96
CA VAL A 65 -9.57 14.34 11.91
C VAL A 65 -11.02 13.84 11.83
N LYS A 66 -11.98 14.73 11.60
CA LYS A 66 -13.42 14.39 11.57
C LYS A 66 -13.87 13.66 10.29
N ASN A 67 -13.05 13.68 9.23
CA ASN A 67 -13.47 13.24 7.89
C ASN A 67 -13.20 11.76 7.62
N VAL A 68 -13.42 10.89 8.61
CA VAL A 68 -13.20 9.44 8.46
C VAL A 68 -14.07 8.86 7.36
N ASP A 69 -15.37 9.19 7.37
CA ASP A 69 -16.30 8.63 6.37
C ASP A 69 -16.03 9.18 4.97
N ALA A 70 -15.63 10.45 4.85
CA ALA A 70 -15.19 11.00 3.57
C ALA A 70 -13.96 10.25 3.00
N ARG A 71 -12.97 9.90 3.84
CA ARG A 71 -11.84 9.06 3.41
C ARG A 71 -12.27 7.65 2.98
N ASN A 72 -13.23 7.07 3.71
CA ASN A 72 -13.79 5.76 3.36
C ASN A 72 -14.50 5.82 2.00
N ASP A 73 -15.23 6.90 1.74
CA ASP A 73 -15.94 7.10 0.47
C ASP A 73 -14.97 7.42 -0.68
N ASP A 74 -13.90 8.19 -0.43
CA ASP A 74 -12.81 8.38 -1.38
C ASP A 74 -12.22 7.02 -1.78
N PHE A 75 -11.92 6.14 -0.82
CA PHE A 75 -11.43 4.79 -1.09
C PHE A 75 -12.40 3.98 -1.97
N LYS A 76 -13.69 3.92 -1.59
CA LYS A 76 -14.71 3.18 -2.35
C LYS A 76 -14.81 3.70 -3.78
N ARG A 77 -14.79 5.03 -3.95
CA ARG A 77 -14.82 5.69 -5.25
C ARG A 77 -13.59 5.36 -6.10
N ILE A 78 -12.39 5.38 -5.53
CA ILE A 78 -11.14 5.04 -6.22
C ILE A 78 -11.19 3.59 -6.71
N ILE A 79 -11.58 2.67 -5.83
CA ILE A 79 -11.70 1.25 -6.17
C ILE A 79 -12.74 1.03 -7.27
N SER A 80 -13.91 1.67 -7.18
CA SER A 80 -14.93 1.59 -8.23
C SER A 80 -14.44 2.18 -9.56
N GLY A 81 -13.76 3.33 -9.53
CA GLY A 81 -13.24 3.98 -10.74
C GLY A 81 -12.22 3.10 -11.46
N PHE A 82 -11.32 2.48 -10.72
CA PHE A 82 -10.36 1.49 -11.23
C PHE A 82 -11.01 0.23 -11.84
N GLU A 83 -12.22 -0.15 -11.41
CA GLU A 83 -12.95 -1.29 -11.98
C GLU A 83 -13.84 -0.90 -13.17
N CYS A 84 -14.40 0.32 -13.18
CA CYS A 84 -15.33 0.82 -14.20
C CYS A 84 -14.69 0.99 -15.58
N ASP A 85 -13.36 1.15 -15.67
CA ASP A 85 -12.64 1.15 -16.95
C ASP A 85 -12.62 -0.22 -17.64
N GLY A 86 -13.28 -1.24 -17.05
CA GLY A 86 -13.54 -2.57 -17.63
C GLY A 86 -12.29 -3.44 -17.85
N SER A 87 -11.12 -2.84 -17.66
CA SER A 87 -9.85 -3.40 -18.09
C SER A 87 -9.18 -4.21 -16.97
N TYR A 88 -9.51 -3.92 -15.70
CA TYR A 88 -8.79 -4.46 -14.54
C TYR A 88 -9.65 -4.60 -13.29
N LEU A 89 -10.31 -5.75 -13.13
CA LEU A 89 -11.02 -6.06 -11.89
C LEU A 89 -10.01 -6.28 -10.77
N LEU A 90 -10.18 -5.61 -9.61
CA LEU A 90 -9.30 -5.81 -8.47
C LEU A 90 -9.23 -7.29 -8.10
N LYS A 91 -10.36 -8.00 -8.11
CA LYS A 91 -10.42 -9.44 -7.82
C LYS A 91 -9.51 -10.30 -8.71
N SER A 92 -9.08 -9.80 -9.86
CA SER A 92 -8.18 -10.50 -10.79
C SER A 92 -6.69 -10.22 -10.55
N MET A 93 -6.35 -9.34 -9.61
CA MET A 93 -4.97 -9.00 -9.26
C MET A 93 -4.40 -10.00 -8.26
N ASP A 94 -3.19 -10.48 -8.52
CA ASP A 94 -2.43 -11.31 -7.59
C ASP A 94 -1.90 -10.48 -6.42
N HIS A 95 -1.49 -9.24 -6.70
CA HIS A 95 -0.99 -8.29 -5.71
C HIS A 95 -1.60 -6.91 -5.91
N VAL A 96 -2.08 -6.30 -4.84
CA VAL A 96 -2.52 -4.90 -4.84
C VAL A 96 -1.78 -4.17 -3.75
N PHE A 97 -1.18 -3.04 -4.08
CA PHE A 97 -0.59 -2.09 -3.15
C PHE A 97 -1.37 -0.79 -3.22
N PHE A 98 -1.70 -0.24 -2.05
CA PHE A 98 -2.34 1.06 -1.93
C PHE A 98 -1.57 1.89 -0.92
N ALA A 99 -0.94 2.97 -1.37
CA ALA A 99 -0.04 3.78 -0.56
C ALA A 99 -0.35 5.28 -0.66
N GLY A 100 0.24 6.09 0.21
CA GLY A 100 0.21 7.56 0.11
C GLY A 100 -0.28 8.24 1.38
N ASP A 101 -0.65 9.51 1.25
CA ASP A 101 -1.25 10.29 2.33
C ASP A 101 -2.74 9.94 2.45
N LEU A 102 -3.00 8.87 3.20
CA LEU A 102 -4.34 8.39 3.46
C LEU A 102 -5.08 9.26 4.48
N ASN A 103 -4.39 10.19 5.15
CA ASN A 103 -4.96 11.23 6.01
C ASN A 103 -5.79 10.75 7.22
N TYR A 104 -5.83 9.45 7.52
CA TYR A 104 -6.39 8.95 8.78
C TYR A 104 -5.55 9.44 9.97
N ARG A 105 -6.23 9.71 11.08
CA ARG A 105 -5.64 10.37 12.26
C ARG A 105 -5.70 9.48 13.50
N VAL A 106 -5.06 9.94 14.56
CA VAL A 106 -5.19 9.34 15.90
C VAL A 106 -6.30 10.07 16.65
N ASP A 107 -7.30 9.33 17.13
CA ASP A 107 -8.45 9.86 17.86
C ASP A 107 -8.16 9.94 19.37
N LEU A 108 -7.22 10.82 19.73
CA LEU A 108 -6.80 11.10 21.11
C LEU A 108 -6.45 12.58 21.27
N PRO A 109 -6.53 13.13 22.51
CA PRO A 109 -6.06 14.48 22.80
C PRO A 109 -4.56 14.63 22.47
N ARG A 110 -4.18 15.79 21.90
CA ARG A 110 -2.79 16.08 21.50
C ARG A 110 -1.79 15.82 22.62
N GLU A 111 -2.04 16.41 23.79
CA GLU A 111 -1.12 16.35 24.93
C GLU A 111 -0.82 14.90 25.34
N TYR A 112 -1.83 14.03 25.31
CA TYR A 112 -1.67 12.62 25.60
C TYR A 112 -0.80 11.92 24.55
N VAL A 113 -1.05 12.18 23.26
CA VAL A 113 -0.25 11.61 22.17
C VAL A 113 1.21 12.04 22.25
N GLU A 114 1.47 13.33 22.49
CA GLU A 114 2.83 13.86 22.63
C GLU A 114 3.56 13.28 23.83
N ARG A 115 2.88 13.17 24.98
CA ARG A 115 3.44 12.52 26.18
C ARG A 115 3.82 11.06 25.89
N CYS A 116 2.93 10.29 25.28
CA CYS A 116 3.24 8.92 24.88
C CYS A 116 4.44 8.86 23.92
N ILE A 117 4.57 9.79 22.97
CA ILE A 117 5.72 9.82 22.05
C ILE A 117 7.04 10.08 22.81
N ILE A 118 7.03 11.00 23.77
CA ILE A 118 8.20 11.29 24.63
C ILE A 118 8.56 10.02 25.40
N ASP A 119 7.60 9.43 26.11
CA ASP A 119 7.81 8.21 26.91
C ASP A 119 8.28 7.02 26.04
N ILE A 120 7.76 6.87 24.81
CA ILE A 120 8.21 5.85 23.86
C ILE A 120 9.69 6.05 23.52
N LYS A 121 10.12 7.29 23.25
CA LYS A 121 11.53 7.59 22.93
C LYS A 121 12.42 7.28 24.13
N ASP A 122 12.04 7.74 25.31
CA ASP A 122 12.81 7.56 26.54
C ASP A 122 12.92 6.07 26.91
N ASN A 123 11.83 5.31 26.81
CA ASN A 123 11.83 3.87 27.04
C ASN A 123 12.75 3.16 26.05
N ARG A 124 12.72 3.51 24.75
CA ARG A 124 13.64 2.93 23.75
C ARG A 124 15.10 3.26 24.04
N SER A 125 15.40 4.49 24.46
CA SER A 125 16.76 4.91 24.84
C SER A 125 17.28 4.18 26.09
N CYS A 126 16.39 3.71 26.97
CA CYS A 126 16.71 2.91 28.15
C CYS A 126 16.54 1.40 27.91
N GLU A 127 16.43 0.93 26.66
CA GLU A 127 16.22 -0.49 26.30
C GLU A 127 14.96 -1.14 26.90
N ARG A 128 13.99 -0.33 27.35
CA ARG A 128 12.67 -0.74 27.86
C ARG A 128 11.67 -0.91 26.72
N LEU A 129 11.95 -1.91 25.87
CA LEU A 129 11.24 -2.10 24.60
C LEU A 129 9.77 -2.51 24.78
N GLU A 130 9.46 -3.29 25.82
CA GLU A 130 8.10 -3.76 26.08
C GLU A 130 7.17 -2.59 26.47
N GLU A 131 7.65 -1.68 27.33
CA GLU A 131 6.92 -0.48 27.72
C GLU A 131 6.74 0.50 26.56
N ALA A 132 7.75 0.61 25.68
CA ALA A 132 7.63 1.39 24.46
C ALA A 132 6.58 0.79 23.49
N ASP A 133 6.57 -0.53 23.32
CA ASP A 133 5.59 -1.23 22.48
C ASP A 133 4.18 -1.13 23.05
N ASP A 134 4.01 -1.17 24.38
CA ASP A 134 2.72 -0.98 25.03
C ASP A 134 2.12 0.41 24.81
N LEU A 135 2.95 1.45 24.90
CA LEU A 135 2.54 2.83 24.58
C LEU A 135 2.23 2.98 23.09
N MET A 136 3.05 2.39 22.21
CA MET A 136 2.78 2.37 20.77
C MET A 136 1.42 1.72 20.47
N ASN A 137 1.13 0.57 21.09
CA ASN A 137 -0.12 -0.15 20.94
C ASN A 137 -1.32 0.66 21.46
N LYS A 138 -1.16 1.45 22.55
CA LYS A 138 -2.21 2.37 23.04
C LYS A 138 -2.59 3.41 21.97
N LEU A 139 -1.59 3.99 21.30
CA LEU A 139 -1.82 4.95 20.22
C LEU A 139 -2.43 4.31 18.99
N LEU A 140 -1.89 3.16 18.54
CA LEU A 140 -2.37 2.45 17.35
C LEU A 140 -3.81 1.93 17.50
N ARG A 141 -4.26 1.57 18.71
CA ARG A 141 -5.68 1.25 18.97
C ARG A 141 -6.64 2.40 18.68
N ARG A 142 -6.13 3.63 18.63
CA ARG A 142 -6.87 4.86 18.32
C ARG A 142 -6.53 5.42 16.93
N ASP A 143 -5.75 4.69 16.14
CA ASP A 143 -5.54 5.00 14.73
C ASP A 143 -6.81 4.71 13.91
N GLN A 144 -7.34 5.74 13.26
CA GLN A 144 -8.61 5.64 12.53
C GLN A 144 -8.53 4.68 11.34
N LEU A 145 -7.38 4.49 10.70
CA LEU A 145 -7.24 3.56 9.57
C LEU A 145 -7.31 2.12 10.07
N LEU A 146 -6.56 1.78 11.11
CA LEU A 146 -6.59 0.45 11.72
C LEU A 146 -8.00 0.10 12.21
N GLN A 147 -8.69 1.03 12.86
CA GLN A 147 -10.10 0.85 13.25
C GLN A 147 -11.03 0.68 12.03
N THR A 148 -10.79 1.42 10.95
CA THR A 148 -11.58 1.34 9.72
C THR A 148 -11.42 -0.01 9.03
N ILE A 149 -10.19 -0.53 8.94
CA ILE A 149 -9.88 -1.86 8.41
C ILE A 149 -10.54 -2.94 9.30
N ALA A 150 -10.35 -2.85 10.62
CA ALA A 150 -10.90 -3.83 11.57
C ALA A 150 -12.44 -3.88 11.56
N SER A 151 -13.10 -2.74 11.35
CA SER A 151 -14.56 -2.65 11.22
C SER A 151 -15.09 -2.97 9.82
N GLY A 152 -14.21 -3.19 8.83
CA GLY A 152 -14.59 -3.50 7.45
C GLY A 152 -15.22 -2.34 6.68
N ARG A 153 -15.10 -1.09 7.16
CA ARG A 153 -15.73 0.10 6.52
C ARG A 153 -15.02 0.56 5.26
N ALA A 154 -13.71 0.32 5.15
CA ALA A 154 -12.90 0.55 3.97
C ALA A 154 -11.69 -0.39 3.99
N PHE A 155 -10.99 -0.52 2.85
CA PHE A 155 -9.82 -1.39 2.68
C PHE A 155 -10.08 -2.87 3.05
N PRO A 156 -11.18 -3.50 2.57
CA PRO A 156 -11.45 -4.89 2.91
C PRO A 156 -10.33 -5.81 2.38
N GLN A 157 -9.92 -6.77 3.21
CA GLN A 157 -8.86 -7.75 2.90
C GLN A 157 -7.46 -7.16 2.71
N PHE A 158 -7.28 -5.84 2.88
CA PHE A 158 -5.94 -5.28 2.93
C PHE A 158 -5.29 -5.59 4.28
N SER A 159 -3.98 -5.72 4.25
CA SER A 159 -3.09 -5.86 5.38
C SER A 159 -2.04 -4.76 5.33
N GLU A 160 -1.37 -4.54 6.45
CA GLU A 160 -0.33 -3.54 6.61
C GLU A 160 0.86 -4.17 7.35
N GLY A 161 2.07 -3.67 7.10
CA GLY A 161 3.24 -4.06 7.91
C GLY A 161 3.08 -3.60 9.37
N LYS A 162 3.76 -4.26 10.32
CA LYS A 162 3.77 -3.81 11.73
C LYS A 162 4.38 -2.40 11.78
N ILE A 163 3.61 -1.43 12.27
CA ILE A 163 4.10 -0.06 12.49
C ILE A 163 4.97 -0.07 13.74
N THR A 164 6.26 0.20 13.58
CA THR A 164 7.22 0.36 14.70
C THR A 164 7.81 1.77 14.78
N PHE A 165 7.51 2.62 13.80
CA PHE A 165 7.93 4.01 13.73
C PHE A 165 6.88 4.97 14.32
N LEU A 166 7.34 6.13 14.79
CA LEU A 166 6.49 7.19 15.35
C LEU A 166 5.64 7.87 14.25
N PRO A 167 4.60 8.64 14.63
CA PRO A 167 3.76 9.35 13.67
C PRO A 167 4.54 10.18 12.65
N THR A 168 4.08 10.15 11.39
CA THR A 168 4.79 10.77 10.25
C THR A 168 4.30 12.18 9.93
N PHE A 169 3.25 12.64 10.60
CA PHE A 169 2.64 13.94 10.43
C PHE A 169 2.19 14.48 11.79
N LYS A 170 2.14 15.78 12.08
CA LYS A 170 2.65 16.91 11.29
C LYS A 170 3.89 17.48 11.97
N PHE A 171 4.94 17.77 11.22
CA PHE A 171 6.16 18.38 11.72
C PHE A 171 6.32 19.84 11.31
N ASP A 172 7.10 20.59 12.08
CA ASP A 172 7.67 21.86 11.62
C ASP A 172 8.81 21.57 10.64
N LYS A 173 8.74 22.17 9.44
CA LYS A 173 9.72 21.94 8.37
C LYS A 173 11.14 22.30 8.83
N GLY A 174 12.10 21.46 8.46
CA GLY A 174 13.51 21.59 8.83
C GLY A 174 13.84 21.06 10.24
N THR A 175 12.85 20.63 11.02
CA THR A 175 13.04 20.20 12.41
C THR A 175 12.49 18.79 12.66
N GLN A 176 12.70 18.24 13.87
CA GLN A 176 12.03 17.02 14.36
C GLN A 176 10.85 17.31 15.30
N ASN A 177 10.45 18.58 15.42
CA ASN A 177 9.36 18.99 16.30
C ASN A 177 8.03 18.78 15.59
N TYR A 178 7.06 18.23 16.31
CA TYR A 178 5.67 18.21 15.83
C TYR A 178 5.07 19.62 15.83
N ASP A 179 4.04 19.81 15.01
CA ASP A 179 3.41 21.10 14.65
C ASP A 179 3.29 22.09 15.82
N THR A 180 4.15 23.11 15.84
CA THR A 180 4.09 24.21 16.82
C THR A 180 3.22 25.38 16.36
N SER A 181 2.61 25.29 15.16
CA SER A 181 1.72 26.34 14.67
C SER A 181 0.43 26.44 15.50
N HIS A 182 -0.31 27.54 15.34
CA HIS A 182 -1.63 27.75 15.98
C HIS A 182 -2.65 26.64 15.70
N LYS A 183 -2.45 25.83 14.65
CA LYS A 183 -3.36 24.74 14.28
C LYS A 183 -3.22 23.51 15.17
N GLN A 184 -2.07 23.42 15.85
CA GLN A 184 -1.72 22.41 16.82
C GLN A 184 -2.17 20.99 16.43
N ARG A 185 -1.81 20.50 15.25
CA ARG A 185 -2.26 19.18 14.77
C ARG A 185 -1.72 18.05 15.64
N VAL A 186 -2.61 17.15 16.06
CA VAL A 186 -2.25 15.90 16.75
C VAL A 186 -1.32 15.08 15.85
N PRO A 187 -0.19 14.57 16.36
CA PRO A 187 0.65 13.63 15.61
C PRO A 187 -0.14 12.40 15.12
N ALA A 188 0.00 12.03 13.85
CA ALA A 188 -0.70 10.90 13.23
C ALA A 188 0.14 10.17 12.15
N TRP A 189 -0.19 8.90 11.92
CA TRP A 189 0.31 8.09 10.79
C TRP A 189 -0.59 8.30 9.57
N THR A 190 -0.39 9.42 8.89
CA THR A 190 -1.16 9.76 7.67
C THR A 190 -0.62 9.05 6.44
N ASP A 191 0.67 8.74 6.42
CA ASP A 191 1.39 8.15 5.29
C ASP A 191 1.49 6.63 5.48
N ARG A 192 0.86 5.85 4.59
CA ARG A 192 0.64 4.40 4.80
C ARG A 192 0.93 3.59 3.54
N ILE A 193 1.28 2.32 3.71
CA ILE A 193 1.43 1.34 2.62
C ILE A 193 0.62 0.08 3.00
N LEU A 194 -0.52 -0.07 2.36
CA LEU A 194 -1.38 -1.24 2.50
C LEU A 194 -1.17 -2.19 1.33
N PHE A 195 -1.41 -3.48 1.55
CA PHE A 195 -1.35 -4.49 0.50
C PHE A 195 -2.46 -5.53 0.63
N ARG A 196 -2.88 -6.10 -0.50
CA ARG A 196 -3.74 -7.30 -0.56
C ARG A 196 -3.05 -8.33 -1.46
N SER A 197 -2.60 -9.41 -0.85
CA SER A 197 -1.87 -10.49 -1.51
C SER A 197 -1.84 -11.73 -0.61
N SER A 198 -1.95 -12.92 -1.20
CA SER A 198 -1.74 -14.21 -0.50
C SER A 198 -0.31 -14.72 -0.58
N LYS A 199 0.56 -14.08 -1.36
CA LYS A 199 1.95 -14.48 -1.60
C LYS A 199 2.89 -13.29 -1.44
N VAL A 200 2.89 -12.70 -0.25
CA VAL A 200 3.74 -11.56 0.10
C VAL A 200 4.41 -11.81 1.44
N ASN A 201 5.69 -11.45 1.52
CA ASN A 201 6.41 -11.32 2.77
C ASN A 201 6.85 -9.86 2.93
N VAL A 202 6.56 -9.26 4.09
CA VAL A 202 6.97 -7.90 4.42
C VAL A 202 8.37 -7.99 5.00
N LEU A 203 9.35 -7.41 4.30
CA LEU A 203 10.74 -7.40 4.76
C LEU A 203 11.01 -6.18 5.63
N GLU A 204 10.50 -5.02 5.22
CA GLU A 204 10.66 -3.75 5.94
C GLU A 204 9.38 -2.92 5.82
N TYR A 205 9.08 -2.16 6.87
CA TYR A 205 8.06 -1.12 6.85
C TYR A 205 8.46 -0.03 7.85
N GLN A 206 9.00 1.08 7.35
CA GLN A 206 9.67 2.09 8.16
C GLN A 206 9.39 3.50 7.64
N SER A 207 9.65 4.49 8.50
CA SER A 207 9.71 5.90 8.09
C SER A 207 11.16 6.37 7.99
N VAL A 208 11.36 7.54 7.40
CA VAL A 208 12.67 8.21 7.30
C VAL A 208 12.63 9.53 8.10
N PRO A 209 12.82 9.50 9.44
CA PRO A 209 12.73 10.70 10.28
C PRO A 209 13.73 11.78 9.89
N ALA A 210 14.91 11.40 9.38
CA ALA A 210 15.97 12.33 8.98
C ALA A 210 15.60 13.24 7.80
N ALA A 211 14.58 12.88 7.00
CA ALA A 211 14.10 13.70 5.90
C ALA A 211 13.15 14.81 6.41
N THR A 212 13.71 15.95 6.79
CA THR A 212 12.98 17.05 7.47
C THR A 212 12.46 18.15 6.54
N HIS A 213 12.66 18.06 5.22
CA HIS A 213 12.26 19.11 4.27
C HIS A 213 10.73 19.31 4.15
N SER A 214 9.94 18.30 4.54
CA SER A 214 8.48 18.31 4.55
C SER A 214 7.94 18.30 5.98
N ASP A 215 6.68 18.69 6.15
CA ASP A 215 5.90 18.48 7.37
C ASP A 215 5.41 17.02 7.53
N HIS A 216 5.66 16.17 6.53
CA HIS A 216 5.53 14.72 6.57
C HIS A 216 6.91 14.02 6.62
N ARG A 217 6.94 12.79 7.10
CA ARG A 217 8.11 11.89 6.99
C ARG A 217 7.85 10.82 5.94
N PRO A 218 8.78 10.61 4.98
CA PRO A 218 8.66 9.54 4.00
C PRO A 218 8.48 8.19 4.68
N VAL A 219 7.60 7.37 4.12
CA VAL A 219 7.38 5.98 4.52
C VAL A 219 7.78 5.08 3.36
N PHE A 220 8.50 4.00 3.67
CA PHE A 220 8.89 2.99 2.70
C PHE A 220 8.57 1.59 3.22
N GLY A 221 8.40 0.68 2.28
CA GLY A 221 8.25 -0.74 2.58
C GLY A 221 8.92 -1.59 1.52
N THR A 222 9.58 -2.66 1.96
CA THR A 222 10.24 -3.63 1.09
C THR A 222 9.47 -4.93 1.16
N TYR A 223 9.09 -5.48 0.01
CA TYR A 223 8.22 -6.66 -0.07
C TYR A 223 8.82 -7.72 -1.00
N GLN A 224 8.79 -8.98 -0.55
CA GLN A 224 9.05 -10.12 -1.40
C GLN A 224 7.72 -10.69 -1.90
N LEU A 225 7.57 -10.79 -3.23
CA LEU A 225 6.34 -11.26 -3.87
C LEU A 225 6.55 -12.62 -4.53
N GLY A 226 5.61 -13.53 -4.30
CA GLY A 226 5.53 -14.79 -5.02
C GLY A 226 4.76 -14.64 -6.33
N TRP A 227 5.19 -15.34 -7.38
CA TRP A 227 4.48 -15.33 -8.66
C TRP A 227 3.02 -15.81 -8.54
N GLY A 228 2.16 -15.24 -9.39
CA GLY A 228 0.74 -15.58 -9.51
C GLY A 228 0.50 -16.95 -10.17
N VAL A 229 -0.47 -17.00 -11.08
CA VAL A 229 -0.94 -18.23 -11.72
C VAL A 229 0.15 -18.89 -12.58
N THR A 230 0.18 -20.23 -12.55
CA THR A 230 1.04 -21.04 -13.41
C THR A 230 0.26 -21.52 -14.62
N THR A 231 0.75 -21.22 -15.83
CA THR A 231 0.23 -21.81 -17.08
C THR A 231 1.20 -22.88 -17.54
N LYS A 232 0.75 -24.13 -17.65
CA LYS A 232 1.54 -25.17 -18.33
C LYS A 232 1.57 -24.85 -19.82
N ASP A 233 2.77 -24.77 -20.40
CA ASP A 233 2.94 -24.61 -21.84
C ASP A 233 2.38 -25.85 -22.54
N SER A 234 1.34 -25.68 -23.37
CA SER A 234 0.73 -26.77 -24.14
C SER A 234 1.54 -27.16 -25.38
N SER A 235 2.78 -26.69 -25.51
CA SER A 235 3.58 -26.78 -26.73
C SER A 235 4.39 -28.09 -26.90
N ARG A 236 4.01 -29.21 -26.26
CA ARG A 236 4.75 -30.49 -26.38
C ARG A 236 3.98 -31.75 -26.79
N SER A 237 2.78 -31.65 -27.39
CA SER A 237 2.02 -32.85 -27.82
C SER A 237 1.57 -32.90 -29.29
N ARG A 238 2.35 -32.34 -30.23
CA ARG A 238 2.15 -32.61 -31.67
C ARG A 238 3.46 -33.01 -32.35
N GLY A 239 3.95 -34.20 -31.98
CA GLY A 239 5.03 -34.91 -32.67
C GLY A 239 4.55 -36.27 -33.15
N ASP A 240 4.05 -36.27 -34.38
CA ASP A 240 4.03 -37.37 -35.37
C ASP A 240 3.58 -38.79 -34.94
N LYS A 241 2.28 -39.08 -35.13
CA LYS A 241 1.79 -40.45 -35.38
C LYS A 241 1.36 -40.56 -36.85
N ARG A 242 2.32 -40.50 -37.78
CA ARG A 242 2.10 -41.00 -39.14
C ARG A 242 2.00 -42.52 -39.11
N GLY A 243 0.79 -43.01 -39.35
CA GLY A 243 0.43 -44.43 -39.34
C GLY A 243 1.24 -45.25 -40.34
N ARG A 244 1.84 -46.34 -39.86
CA ARG A 244 2.22 -47.48 -40.70
C ARG A 244 0.96 -48.28 -41.00
N ARG A 245 0.42 -48.11 -42.21
CA ARG A 245 -0.62 -48.98 -42.78
C ARG A 245 0.04 -50.23 -43.38
N ASN A 246 -0.58 -51.37 -43.10
CA ASN A 246 -0.23 -52.74 -43.48
C ASN A 246 0.10 -52.94 -44.97
N ARG A 247 1.08 -53.79 -45.25
CA ARG A 247 1.14 -54.66 -46.44
C ARG A 247 1.89 -55.95 -46.10
N LYS A 248 1.19 -57.08 -46.16
CA LYS A 248 1.58 -58.35 -46.83
C LYS A 248 0.61 -59.48 -46.43
N LYS A 249 -0.26 -59.85 -47.36
CA LYS A 249 -0.48 -61.23 -47.76
C LYS A 249 -0.04 -61.31 -49.22
#